data_AF-A0A914PFP3-F1
#
_entry.id   AF-A0A914PFP3-F1
#
_cell.length_a   1.000
_cell.length_b   1.000
_cell.length_c   1.000
_cell.angle_alpha   90.00
_cell.angle_beta   90.00
_cell.angle_gamma   90.00
#
_symmetry.space_group_name_H-M   'P 1'
#
loop_
_entity.id
_entity.type
_entity.pdbx_description
1 polymer ?
#
loop_
_entity_poly.entity_id
_entity_poly.type
_entity_poly.pdbx_seq_one_letter_code
_entity_poly.pdbx_strand_id
1 'polypeptide(L)'
;MNLLTHKYFTQNDFTHIDTPLISANDCEGAGEAFQILSPNDPDFFGEEEKYLPVSGQLHLEAMTTGIPRVYTLNTAFRAEKSLSRQHLAEFRMLEAERAFTDSVDDLCDEVEGYIKFVTTEIQPFFQNFAKISTFQGLFLEDSIKFFTESVEAANYPRMKYDEAVDLLQKHGEIVNKGLNKAQELLLVDICKSPLFVYNYPSEQKPFYMQRSENGKEALCFDLLAPFVGELAGGSLREPDIDKMKSRQNSQSLNWYYELRTRGTPQTGGFGLGMDRFMQALFGIANIKDTMVKFKRRYYLIEDVENNTSQLPHKAISAAVSAKIGELYGDFGHAAVASKFGQHPINAPAGMLVIKAPAEYAYMVDAALPFVSSVGGKPVQLVLLRRSSTIRSLYLLAWKLHNRRLQAEAALSNK
;
A
#
# COMPACT_ATOMS: atom_id res chain seq x y z
N MET A 1 -5.76 8.00 6.02
CA MET A 1 -4.30 7.81 6.11
C MET A 1 -3.55 8.96 5.45
N ASN A 2 -3.39 9.04 4.12
CA ASN A 2 -2.57 10.08 3.48
C ASN A 2 -2.86 11.52 3.94
N LEU A 3 -4.14 11.92 4.02
CA LEU A 3 -4.53 13.24 4.52
C LEU A 3 -4.04 13.49 5.96
N LEU A 4 -4.17 12.50 6.84
CA LEU A 4 -3.73 12.59 8.24
C LEU A 4 -2.19 12.61 8.31
N THR A 5 -1.51 11.86 7.44
CA THR A 5 -0.06 11.91 7.33
C THR A 5 0.42 13.32 6.98
N HIS A 6 -0.10 13.91 5.92
CA HIS A 6 0.28 15.28 5.55
C HIS A 6 -0.05 16.26 6.67
N LYS A 7 -1.22 16.15 7.31
CA LYS A 7 -1.59 16.99 8.46
C LYS A 7 -0.57 16.89 9.60
N TYR A 8 -0.19 15.69 10.02
CA TYR A 8 0.78 15.48 11.10
C TYR A 8 2.12 16.13 10.80
N PHE A 9 2.70 15.82 9.64
CA PHE A 9 4.04 16.30 9.29
C PHE A 9 4.04 17.83 9.09
N THR A 10 2.99 18.39 8.49
CA THR A 10 2.84 19.86 8.39
C THR A 10 2.69 20.52 9.76
N GLN A 11 2.00 19.90 10.71
CA GLN A 11 1.87 20.44 12.08
C GLN A 11 3.17 20.34 12.90
N ASN A 12 4.12 19.51 12.46
CA ASN A 12 5.42 19.29 13.11
C ASN A 12 6.58 19.86 12.27
N ASP A 13 6.31 20.89 11.46
CA ASP A 13 7.29 21.65 10.67
C ASP A 13 8.12 20.82 9.66
N PHE A 14 7.59 19.68 9.21
CA PHE A 14 8.21 18.92 8.14
C PHE A 14 7.77 19.41 6.75
N THR A 15 8.74 19.50 5.85
CA THR A 15 8.49 19.81 4.44
C THR A 15 8.34 18.54 3.62
N HIS A 16 7.27 18.45 2.83
CA HIS A 16 7.07 17.33 1.91
C HIS A 16 8.02 17.43 0.72
N ILE A 17 8.76 16.37 0.44
CA ILE A 17 9.69 16.25 -0.67
C ILE A 17 9.25 15.08 -1.55
N ASP A 18 9.08 15.33 -2.85
CA ASP A 18 8.92 14.27 -3.84
C ASP A 18 10.32 13.73 -4.23
N THR A 19 10.59 12.47 -3.92
CA THR A 19 11.85 11.81 -4.26
C THR A 19 11.77 11.15 -5.65
N PRO A 20 12.89 11.01 -6.39
CA PRO A 20 12.88 10.42 -7.73
C PRO A 20 12.39 8.97 -7.75
N LEU A 21 11.54 8.63 -8.73
CA LEU A 21 11.04 7.27 -8.98
C LEU A 21 11.93 6.43 -9.92
N ILE A 22 12.94 7.04 -10.50
CA ILE A 22 13.99 6.37 -11.28
C ILE A 22 15.31 6.82 -10.67
N SER A 23 16.10 5.87 -10.18
CA SER A 23 17.37 6.15 -9.51
C SER A 23 18.48 5.26 -10.06
N ALA A 24 19.72 5.74 -9.99
CA ALA A 24 20.91 4.93 -10.31
C ALA A 24 21.39 4.08 -9.10
N ASN A 25 20.65 4.12 -7.98
CA ASN A 25 21.07 3.55 -6.71
C ASN A 25 20.12 2.46 -6.24
N ASP A 26 20.66 1.37 -5.71
CA ASP A 26 19.89 0.29 -5.06
C ASP A 26 19.46 0.64 -3.61
N CYS A 27 19.93 1.76 -3.04
CA CYS A 27 19.63 2.30 -1.70
C CYS A 27 19.91 1.35 -0.50
N GLU A 28 19.30 0.17 -0.47
CA GLU A 28 19.46 -0.87 0.56
C GLU A 28 20.59 -1.88 0.23
N GLY A 29 21.03 -1.97 -1.04
CA GLY A 29 22.15 -2.83 -1.43
C GLY A 29 21.88 -4.34 -1.32
N ALA A 30 20.60 -4.71 -1.17
CA ALA A 30 20.15 -6.09 -0.96
C ALA A 30 19.87 -6.83 -2.28
N GLY A 31 20.03 -6.18 -3.44
CA GLY A 31 19.78 -6.80 -4.75
C GLY A 31 18.29 -7.06 -5.04
N GLU A 32 17.40 -6.38 -4.31
CA GLU A 32 15.95 -6.49 -4.47
C GLU A 32 15.34 -5.28 -5.22
N ALA A 33 16.12 -4.53 -6.01
CA ALA A 33 15.59 -3.48 -6.87
C ALA A 33 15.13 -4.01 -8.24
N PHE A 34 14.08 -3.41 -8.80
CA PHE A 34 13.70 -3.64 -10.20
C PHE A 34 14.58 -2.79 -11.12
N GLN A 35 15.36 -3.42 -11.99
CA GLN A 35 16.10 -2.72 -13.04
C GLN A 35 15.15 -2.28 -14.18
N ILE A 36 15.31 -1.05 -14.64
CA ILE A 36 14.58 -0.49 -15.77
C ILE A 36 15.43 -0.62 -17.02
N LEU A 37 14.92 -1.32 -18.03
CA LEU A 37 15.59 -1.55 -19.30
C LEU A 37 14.76 -0.97 -20.44
N SER A 38 15.44 -0.44 -21.46
CA SER A 38 14.84 -0.06 -22.74
C SER A 38 15.35 -1.03 -23.82
N PRO A 39 14.64 -2.13 -24.13
CA PRO A 39 15.15 -3.17 -25.04
C PRO A 39 15.42 -2.68 -26.47
N ASN A 40 14.71 -1.64 -26.91
CA ASN A 40 14.83 -1.09 -28.26
C ASN A 40 15.87 0.04 -28.35
N ASP A 41 16.39 0.51 -27.22
CA ASP A 41 17.41 1.56 -27.13
C ASP A 41 18.29 1.29 -25.89
N PRO A 42 19.30 0.40 -26.01
CA PRO A 42 20.16 0.04 -24.88
C PRO A 42 20.91 1.23 -24.26
N ASP A 43 21.13 2.30 -25.05
CA ASP A 43 21.86 3.51 -24.62
C ASP A 43 20.92 4.57 -24.01
N PHE A 44 19.61 4.29 -23.88
CA PHE A 44 18.60 5.25 -23.41
C PHE A 44 18.95 5.93 -22.08
N PHE A 45 19.60 5.20 -21.16
CA PHE A 45 20.04 5.71 -19.87
C PHE A 45 21.56 5.97 -19.77
N GLY A 46 22.28 5.86 -20.89
CA GLY A 46 23.74 5.90 -20.92
C GLY A 46 24.38 4.71 -20.22
N GLU A 47 25.58 4.92 -19.65
CA GLU A 47 26.36 3.87 -18.98
C GLU A 47 25.82 3.50 -17.57
N GLU A 48 24.87 4.27 -17.04
CA GLU A 48 24.34 4.05 -15.69
C GLU A 48 23.10 3.17 -15.72
N GLU A 49 23.15 2.08 -14.95
CA GLU A 49 21.97 1.27 -14.68
C GLU A 49 20.93 2.05 -13.88
N LYS A 50 19.65 1.92 -14.26
CA LYS A 50 18.53 2.58 -13.59
C LYS A 50 17.61 1.58 -12.94
N TYR A 51 17.08 1.98 -11.80
CA TYR A 51 16.30 1.16 -10.90
C TYR A 51 15.04 1.91 -10.44
N LEU A 52 13.98 1.16 -10.16
CA LEU A 52 12.89 1.65 -9.33
C LEU A 52 13.36 1.69 -7.87
N PRO A 53 13.10 2.78 -7.12
CA PRO A 53 13.65 2.95 -5.79
C PRO A 53 13.01 1.99 -4.79
N VAL A 54 13.86 1.38 -3.96
CA VAL A 54 13.44 0.65 -2.77
C VAL A 54 13.09 1.61 -1.62
N SER A 55 13.73 2.79 -1.61
CA SER A 55 13.58 3.83 -0.59
C SER A 55 14.02 5.19 -1.15
N GLY A 56 13.39 6.27 -0.66
CA GLY A 56 13.75 7.66 -0.95
C GLY A 56 14.76 8.25 0.03
N GLN A 57 15.18 7.51 1.05
CA GLN A 57 15.98 7.97 2.18
C GLN A 57 17.21 8.79 1.78
N LEU A 58 18.06 8.29 0.87
CA LEU A 58 19.30 8.97 0.49
C LEU A 58 19.04 10.38 -0.08
N HIS A 59 17.92 10.54 -0.80
CA HIS A 59 17.51 11.84 -1.34
C HIS A 59 16.98 12.77 -0.26
N LEU A 60 16.25 12.24 0.73
CA LEU A 60 15.79 13.02 1.87
C LEU A 60 16.99 13.55 2.70
N GLU A 61 18.00 12.72 2.92
CA GLU A 61 19.25 13.14 3.59
C GLU A 61 19.91 14.30 2.84
N ALA A 62 19.94 14.28 1.50
CA ALA A 62 20.45 15.39 0.71
C ALA A 62 19.68 16.70 1.00
N MET A 63 18.36 16.63 1.13
CA MET A 63 17.51 17.78 1.39
C MET A 63 17.69 18.34 2.81
N THR A 64 18.06 17.50 3.78
CA THR A 64 18.30 17.96 5.16
C THR A 64 19.45 18.96 5.32
N THR A 65 20.33 19.06 4.32
CA THR A 65 21.38 20.08 4.27
C THR A 65 20.83 21.51 4.21
N GLY A 66 19.65 21.71 3.63
CA GLY A 66 18.99 23.02 3.53
C GLY A 66 17.65 23.11 4.27
N ILE A 67 16.97 21.97 4.50
CA ILE A 67 15.64 21.91 5.11
C ILE A 67 15.69 20.94 6.30
N PRO A 68 15.72 21.41 7.56
CA PRO A 68 16.04 20.57 8.71
C PRO A 68 15.10 19.38 8.96
N ARG A 69 13.85 19.43 8.47
CA ARG A 69 12.84 18.39 8.67
C ARG A 69 12.13 18.13 7.35
N VAL A 70 12.34 16.96 6.77
CA VAL A 70 11.74 16.57 5.49
C VAL A 70 11.07 15.22 5.60
N TYR A 71 10.03 15.01 4.80
CA TYR A 71 9.40 13.72 4.67
C TYR A 71 8.92 13.49 3.24
N THR A 72 8.79 12.23 2.86
CA THR A 72 8.12 11.83 1.63
C THR A 72 7.07 10.78 1.96
N LEU A 73 5.99 10.80 1.19
CA LEU A 73 5.05 9.70 1.13
C LEU A 73 5.09 9.19 -0.31
N ASN A 74 6.03 8.30 -0.61
CA ASN A 74 6.29 7.86 -1.97
C ASN A 74 5.99 6.38 -2.18
N THR A 75 6.02 5.95 -3.44
CA THR A 75 5.93 4.54 -3.80
C THR A 75 7.33 3.93 -3.78
N ALA A 76 7.46 2.82 -3.07
CA ALA A 76 8.66 2.01 -3.02
C ALA A 76 8.41 0.67 -3.74
N PHE A 77 9.48 0.12 -4.31
CA PHE A 77 9.43 -1.12 -5.07
C PHE A 77 10.43 -2.14 -4.53
N ARG A 78 10.00 -3.39 -4.37
CA ARG A 78 10.87 -4.51 -3.98
C ARG A 78 10.65 -5.69 -4.92
N ALA A 79 11.71 -6.13 -5.58
CA ALA A 79 11.78 -7.26 -6.49
C ALA A 79 11.87 -8.61 -5.75
N GLU A 80 11.13 -8.74 -4.66
CA GLU A 80 11.08 -9.97 -3.87
C GLU A 80 10.21 -11.02 -4.60
N LYS A 81 10.74 -12.22 -4.83
CA LYS A 81 10.00 -13.34 -5.44
C LYS A 81 9.05 -14.05 -4.47
N SER A 82 8.48 -13.31 -3.51
CA SER A 82 7.63 -13.85 -2.45
C SER A 82 6.18 -13.42 -2.62
N LEU A 83 5.29 -14.38 -2.92
CA LEU A 83 3.85 -14.16 -3.03
C LEU A 83 3.13 -14.36 -1.69
N SER A 84 3.70 -13.82 -0.60
CA SER A 84 3.14 -13.95 0.74
C SER A 84 1.89 -13.06 0.95
N ARG A 85 1.30 -13.15 2.15
CA ARG A 85 0.22 -12.26 2.62
C ARG A 85 0.75 -10.97 3.26
N GLN A 86 2.07 -10.80 3.28
CA GLN A 86 2.79 -9.75 4.00
C GLN A 86 3.68 -8.90 3.09
N HIS A 87 3.92 -9.33 1.85
CA HIS A 87 4.78 -8.65 0.89
C HIS A 87 3.99 -8.12 -0.31
N LEU A 88 4.44 -6.96 -0.79
CA LEU A 88 3.99 -6.27 -1.98
C LEU A 88 5.24 -5.88 -2.79
N ALA A 89 5.17 -6.03 -4.11
CA ALA A 89 6.23 -5.56 -4.99
C ALA A 89 6.21 -4.04 -5.17
N GLU A 90 5.05 -3.42 -4.96
CA GLU A 90 4.81 -1.97 -4.98
C GLU A 90 4.01 -1.62 -3.73
N PHE A 91 4.51 -0.71 -2.91
CA PHE A 91 3.86 -0.30 -1.67
C PHE A 91 4.14 1.17 -1.35
N ARG A 92 3.33 1.74 -0.45
CA ARG A 92 3.50 3.13 -0.01
C ARG A 92 4.41 3.17 1.19
N MET A 93 5.49 3.94 1.09
CA MET A 93 6.43 4.17 2.16
C MET A 93 6.33 5.62 2.62
N LEU A 94 6.15 5.79 3.93
CA LEU A 94 6.36 7.07 4.58
C LEU A 94 7.81 7.08 5.05
N GLU A 95 8.59 8.07 4.62
CA GLU A 95 9.96 8.23 5.09
C GLU A 95 10.14 9.66 5.58
N ALA A 96 10.82 9.83 6.71
CA ALA A 96 11.12 11.15 7.26
C ALA A 96 12.58 11.21 7.68
N GLU A 97 13.20 12.36 7.44
CA GLU A 97 14.59 12.64 7.79
C GLU A 97 14.68 13.99 8.50
N ARG A 98 15.49 14.04 9.56
CA ARG A 98 15.67 15.19 10.44
C ARG A 98 17.15 15.46 10.68
N ALA A 99 17.54 16.72 10.48
CA ALA A 99 18.83 17.27 10.88
C ALA A 99 18.88 17.56 12.39
N PHE A 100 20.10 17.60 12.93
CA PHE A 100 20.38 17.84 14.35
C PHE A 100 19.73 16.79 15.25
N THR A 101 19.86 15.51 14.86
CA THR A 101 19.31 14.38 15.59
C THR A 101 20.44 13.54 16.19
N ASP A 102 20.65 13.63 17.50
CA ASP A 102 21.77 12.99 18.17
C ASP A 102 21.38 11.67 18.88
N SER A 103 20.08 11.40 19.02
CA SER A 103 19.58 10.21 19.71
C SER A 103 18.60 9.40 18.85
N VAL A 104 18.70 8.08 18.99
CA VAL A 104 17.69 7.13 18.49
C VAL A 104 16.35 7.37 19.20
N ASP A 105 16.37 7.81 20.46
CA ASP A 105 15.15 8.10 21.23
C ASP A 105 14.30 9.20 20.62
N ASP A 106 14.93 10.24 20.06
CA ASP A 106 14.22 11.32 19.36
C ASP A 106 13.43 10.76 18.17
N LEU A 107 14.04 9.85 17.41
CA LEU A 107 13.39 9.20 16.28
C LEU A 107 12.25 8.28 16.74
N CYS A 108 12.43 7.56 17.85
CA CYS A 108 11.36 6.76 18.45
C CYS A 108 10.17 7.64 18.86
N ASP A 109 10.43 8.79 19.50
CA ASP A 109 9.39 9.77 19.86
C ASP A 109 8.64 10.29 18.62
N GLU A 110 9.36 10.58 17.54
CA GLU A 110 8.77 11.05 16.28
C GLU A 110 7.84 9.99 15.64
N VAL A 111 8.26 8.72 15.59
CA VAL A 111 7.45 7.61 15.06
C VAL A 111 6.25 7.32 15.96
N GLU A 112 6.45 7.29 17.27
CA GLU A 112 5.40 7.08 18.25
C GLU A 112 4.34 8.18 18.17
N GLY A 113 4.77 9.45 18.13
CA GLY A 113 3.90 10.61 17.97
C GLY A 113 3.05 10.52 16.70
N TYR A 114 3.64 10.10 15.58
CA TYR A 114 2.92 9.92 14.32
C TYR A 114 1.83 8.85 14.44
N ILE A 115 2.16 7.68 14.99
CA ILE A 115 1.21 6.57 15.15
C ILE A 115 0.09 6.96 16.10
N LYS A 116 0.42 7.58 17.24
CA LYS A 116 -0.57 8.03 18.22
C LYS A 116 -1.50 9.09 17.62
N PHE A 117 -0.96 10.04 16.87
CA PHE A 117 -1.74 11.04 16.17
C PHE A 117 -2.72 10.42 15.18
N VAL A 118 -2.25 9.56 14.28
CA VAL A 118 -3.10 8.93 13.26
C VAL A 118 -4.18 8.07 13.91
N THR A 119 -3.82 7.31 14.95
CA THR A 119 -4.76 6.48 15.71
C THR A 119 -5.84 7.32 16.37
N THR A 120 -5.47 8.43 16.99
CA THR A 120 -6.42 9.37 17.63
C THR A 120 -7.36 9.99 16.59
N GLU A 121 -6.81 10.52 15.50
CA GLU A 121 -7.59 11.21 14.47
C GLU A 121 -8.51 10.27 13.69
N ILE A 122 -8.20 8.97 13.63
CA ILE A 122 -9.03 7.99 12.93
C ILE A 122 -10.19 7.46 13.79
N GLN A 123 -10.14 7.56 15.12
CA GLN A 123 -11.19 7.06 16.02
C GLN A 123 -12.61 7.56 15.67
N PRO A 124 -12.84 8.86 15.42
CA PRO A 124 -14.18 9.35 15.05
C PRO A 124 -14.70 8.74 13.75
N PHE A 125 -13.81 8.37 12.83
CA PHE A 125 -14.19 7.69 11.60
C PHE A 125 -14.74 6.30 11.89
N PHE A 126 -14.14 5.54 12.82
CA PHE A 126 -14.63 4.21 13.20
C PHE A 126 -16.03 4.24 13.80
N GLN A 127 -16.33 5.21 14.67
CA GLN A 127 -17.66 5.38 15.25
C GLN A 127 -18.73 5.63 14.17
N ASN A 128 -18.36 6.28 13.07
CA ASN A 128 -19.24 6.52 11.93
C ASN A 128 -19.31 5.30 10.98
N PHE A 129 -18.20 4.60 10.74
CA PHE A 129 -18.17 3.39 9.91
C PHE A 129 -18.91 2.21 10.53
N ALA A 130 -18.87 2.05 11.86
CA ALA A 130 -19.63 1.02 12.58
C ALA A 130 -21.16 1.12 12.35
N LYS A 131 -21.66 2.32 12.03
CA LYS A 131 -23.07 2.58 11.67
C LYS A 131 -23.41 2.19 10.23
N ILE A 132 -22.41 1.94 9.39
CA ILE A 132 -22.58 1.54 8.00
C ILE A 132 -22.49 0.01 7.92
N SER A 133 -23.63 -0.66 7.73
CA SER A 133 -23.78 -2.12 7.68
C SER A 133 -22.91 -2.87 6.65
N THR A 134 -22.24 -2.14 5.74
CA THR A 134 -21.31 -2.73 4.76
C THR A 134 -19.88 -2.87 5.30
N PHE A 135 -19.52 -2.12 6.35
CA PHE A 135 -18.19 -2.17 6.97
C PHE A 135 -18.14 -3.03 8.24
N GLN A 136 -19.29 -3.45 8.76
CA GLN A 136 -19.38 -4.39 9.88
C GLN A 136 -18.73 -5.73 9.51
N GLY A 137 -17.71 -6.14 10.27
CA GLY A 137 -16.96 -7.39 10.07
C GLY A 137 -15.81 -7.32 9.06
N LEU A 138 -15.48 -6.15 8.51
CA LEU A 138 -14.28 -5.97 7.65
C LEU A 138 -12.99 -5.72 8.43
N PHE A 139 -13.10 -5.19 9.64
CA PHE A 139 -11.97 -4.84 10.51
C PHE A 139 -12.00 -5.69 11.77
N LEU A 140 -10.83 -6.01 12.32
CA LEU A 140 -10.75 -6.65 13.63
C LEU A 140 -10.84 -5.57 14.71
N GLU A 141 -11.91 -5.64 15.51
CA GLU A 141 -12.12 -4.69 16.63
C GLU A 141 -10.96 -4.73 17.62
N ASP A 142 -10.39 -5.92 17.86
CA ASP A 142 -9.22 -6.11 18.73
C ASP A 142 -8.00 -5.32 18.26
N SER A 143 -7.78 -5.18 16.95
CA SER A 143 -6.67 -4.39 16.40
C SER A 143 -6.85 -2.89 16.68
N ILE A 144 -8.05 -2.38 16.45
CA ILE A 144 -8.37 -0.98 16.70
C ILE A 144 -8.27 -0.68 18.19
N LYS A 145 -8.75 -1.59 19.03
CA LYS A 145 -8.66 -1.52 20.48
C LYS A 145 -7.21 -1.51 20.96
N PHE A 146 -6.36 -2.41 20.44
CA PHE A 146 -4.93 -2.47 20.77
C PHE A 146 -4.22 -1.13 20.54
N PHE A 147 -4.39 -0.52 19.36
CA PHE A 147 -3.78 0.79 19.09
C PHE A 147 -4.43 1.92 19.89
N THR A 148 -5.74 1.84 20.17
CA THR A 148 -6.42 2.82 21.01
C THR A 148 -5.89 2.80 22.44
N GLU A 149 -5.74 1.62 23.04
CA GLU A 149 -5.13 1.46 24.37
C GLU A 149 -3.66 1.89 24.37
N SER A 150 -2.93 1.68 23.27
CA SER A 150 -1.55 2.15 23.16
C SER A 150 -1.43 3.68 23.08
N VAL A 151 -2.46 4.40 22.61
CA VAL A 151 -2.49 5.87 22.67
C VAL A 151 -2.59 6.37 24.11
N GLU A 152 -3.33 5.65 24.98
CA GLU A 152 -3.51 6.01 26.39
C GLU A 152 -2.25 5.74 27.22
N ALA A 153 -1.37 4.85 26.76
CA ALA A 153 -0.07 4.60 27.37
C ALA A 153 0.84 5.83 27.29
N ALA A 154 1.57 6.13 28.36
CA ALA A 154 2.47 7.28 28.42
C ALA A 154 3.51 7.23 27.28
N ASN A 155 4.30 6.16 27.19
CA ASN A 155 5.28 5.91 26.14
C ASN A 155 5.23 4.44 25.68
N TYR A 156 5.56 4.15 24.41
CA TYR A 156 5.77 2.78 23.96
C TYR A 156 7.01 2.18 24.64
N PRO A 157 6.95 0.90 25.07
CA PRO A 157 8.12 0.20 25.59
C PRO A 157 9.30 0.26 24.62
N ARG A 158 10.50 0.39 25.16
CA ARG A 158 11.77 0.34 24.42
C ARG A 158 12.67 -0.70 25.05
N MET A 159 13.30 -1.52 24.21
CA MET A 159 14.09 -2.65 24.66
C MET A 159 15.34 -2.79 23.77
N LYS A 160 16.49 -3.05 24.37
CA LYS A 160 17.69 -3.35 23.58
C LYS A 160 17.53 -4.69 22.87
N TYR A 161 18.19 -4.86 21.73
CA TYR A 161 18.20 -6.14 21.02
C TYR A 161 18.61 -7.31 21.94
N ASP A 162 19.66 -7.15 22.75
CA ASP A 162 20.12 -8.21 23.67
C ASP A 162 19.06 -8.57 24.73
N GLU A 163 18.34 -7.57 25.25
CA GLU A 163 17.25 -7.78 26.20
C GLU A 163 16.06 -8.51 25.54
N ALA A 164 15.78 -8.21 24.27
CA ALA A 164 14.76 -8.89 23.48
C ALA A 164 15.13 -10.36 23.24
N VAL A 165 16.40 -10.65 22.96
CA VAL A 165 16.91 -12.02 22.83
C VAL A 165 16.77 -12.78 24.16
N ASP A 166 17.16 -12.18 25.28
CA ASP A 166 17.03 -12.79 26.60
C ASP A 166 15.56 -13.07 26.96
N LEU A 167 14.65 -12.16 26.59
CA LEU A 167 13.21 -12.32 26.81
C LEU A 167 12.63 -13.47 25.98
N LEU A 168 13.06 -13.61 24.72
CA LEU A 168 12.67 -14.70 23.84
C LEU A 168 13.17 -16.06 24.36
N GLN A 169 14.42 -16.12 24.81
CA GLN A 169 14.99 -17.34 25.41
C GLN A 169 14.22 -17.80 26.64
N LYS A 170 13.76 -16.86 27.49
CA LYS A 170 12.89 -17.17 28.64
C LYS A 170 11.53 -17.77 28.24
N HIS A 171 11.08 -17.52 27.01
CA HIS A 171 9.84 -18.07 26.45
C HIS A 171 10.08 -19.31 25.55
N GLY A 172 11.31 -19.85 25.55
CA GLY A 172 11.65 -21.08 24.81
C GLY A 172 12.03 -20.87 23.34
N GLU A 173 12.22 -19.62 22.91
CA GLU A 173 12.65 -19.28 21.55
C GLU A 173 14.18 -19.17 21.46
N ILE A 174 14.76 -19.68 20.36
CA ILE A 174 16.19 -19.58 20.09
C ILE A 174 16.42 -18.56 18.98
N VAL A 175 17.22 -17.54 19.25
CA VAL A 175 17.60 -16.51 18.28
C VAL A 175 18.95 -16.87 17.68
N ASN A 176 18.96 -17.16 16.37
CA ASN A 176 20.18 -17.55 15.64
C ASN A 176 20.79 -16.38 14.85
N LYS A 177 20.01 -15.81 13.93
CA LYS A 177 20.43 -14.72 13.03
C LYS A 177 19.32 -13.69 12.93
N GLY A 178 19.37 -12.70 13.82
CA GLY A 178 18.33 -11.67 13.91
C GLY A 178 17.00 -12.24 14.42
N LEU A 179 16.04 -11.34 14.62
CA LEU A 179 14.68 -11.71 14.99
C LEU A 179 13.92 -12.18 13.75
N ASN A 180 13.26 -13.33 13.84
CA ASN A 180 12.30 -13.73 12.82
C ASN A 180 10.91 -13.16 13.12
N LYS A 181 10.00 -13.24 12.15
CA LYS A 181 8.67 -12.65 12.28
C LYS A 181 7.83 -13.23 13.43
N ALA A 182 7.94 -14.53 13.72
CA ALA A 182 7.20 -15.13 14.82
C ALA A 182 7.71 -14.61 16.19
N GLN A 183 9.02 -14.41 16.29
CA GLN A 183 9.68 -13.85 17.47
C GLN A 183 9.32 -12.37 17.67
N GLU A 184 9.28 -11.58 16.60
CA GLU A 184 8.78 -10.19 16.65
C GLU A 184 7.36 -10.11 17.19
N LEU A 185 6.46 -10.96 16.67
CA LEU A 185 5.06 -10.98 17.11
C LEU A 185 4.93 -11.45 18.56
N LEU A 186 5.73 -12.43 18.99
CA LEU A 186 5.76 -12.89 20.38
C LEU A 186 6.17 -11.76 21.34
N LEU A 187 7.17 -10.94 20.98
CA LEU A 187 7.57 -9.79 21.78
C LEU A 187 6.43 -8.78 21.95
N VAL A 188 5.72 -8.45 20.86
CA VAL A 188 4.54 -7.58 20.90
C VAL A 188 3.44 -8.19 21.77
N ASP A 189 3.21 -9.50 21.65
CA ASP A 189 2.22 -10.22 22.44
C ASP A 189 2.57 -10.26 23.94
N ILE A 190 3.86 -10.30 24.31
CA ILE A 190 4.30 -10.21 25.70
C ILE A 190 4.12 -8.78 26.24
N CYS A 191 4.53 -7.77 25.47
CA CYS A 191 4.48 -6.37 25.87
C CYS A 191 3.08 -5.75 25.84
N LYS A 192 2.12 -6.35 25.11
CA LYS A 192 0.75 -5.86 24.93
C LYS A 192 0.68 -4.40 24.42
N SER A 193 1.70 -3.98 23.68
CA SER A 193 1.86 -2.63 23.13
C SER A 193 2.78 -2.70 21.91
N PRO A 194 2.71 -1.77 20.95
CA PRO A 194 3.82 -1.55 20.03
C PRO A 194 5.13 -1.39 20.83
N LEU A 195 6.21 -1.98 20.34
CA LEU A 195 7.50 -2.10 21.05
C LEU A 195 8.63 -1.63 20.14
N PHE A 196 9.46 -0.72 20.62
CA PHE A 196 10.73 -0.41 19.98
C PHE A 196 11.79 -1.40 20.42
N VAL A 197 12.46 -2.03 19.45
CA VAL A 197 13.71 -2.76 19.69
C VAL A 197 14.85 -1.95 19.07
N TYR A 198 15.92 -1.69 19.82
CA TYR A 198 17.01 -0.82 19.36
C TYR A 198 18.39 -1.43 19.60
N ASN A 199 19.43 -0.84 18.96
CA ASN A 199 20.83 -1.28 19.00
C ASN A 199 21.05 -2.70 18.46
N TYR A 200 20.63 -2.95 17.21
CA TYR A 200 20.88 -4.22 16.54
C TYR A 200 22.36 -4.47 16.25
N PRO A 201 22.80 -5.73 16.11
CA PRO A 201 24.15 -6.06 15.66
C PRO A 201 24.51 -5.36 14.35
N SER A 202 25.67 -4.68 14.34
CA SER A 202 26.10 -3.82 13.24
C SER A 202 26.28 -4.55 11.90
N GLU A 203 26.58 -5.84 11.93
CA GLU A 203 26.78 -6.70 10.76
C GLU A 203 25.47 -6.98 9.99
N GLN A 204 24.31 -6.83 10.63
CA GLN A 204 23.00 -7.12 10.05
C GLN A 204 22.32 -5.89 9.46
N LYS A 205 22.94 -4.72 9.58
CA LYS A 205 22.30 -3.43 9.26
C LYS A 205 23.05 -2.69 8.14
N PRO A 206 22.35 -1.89 7.31
CA PRO A 206 22.93 -1.21 6.15
C PRO A 206 24.15 -0.32 6.45
N PHE A 207 24.91 -0.02 5.40
CA PHE A 207 26.16 0.76 5.47
C PHE A 207 25.97 2.17 6.03
N TYR A 208 24.81 2.78 5.76
CA TYR A 208 24.49 4.17 6.11
C TYR A 208 24.15 4.38 7.60
N MET A 209 23.85 3.33 8.35
CA MET A 209 23.49 3.49 9.77
C MET A 209 24.74 3.79 10.61
N GLN A 210 24.66 4.75 11.51
CA GLN A 210 25.76 5.03 12.44
C GLN A 210 26.01 3.83 13.36
N ARG A 211 27.27 3.57 13.68
CA ARG A 211 27.64 2.52 14.64
C ARG A 211 27.96 3.12 16.01
N SER A 212 27.75 2.32 17.06
CA SER A 212 28.19 2.66 18.41
C SER A 212 29.71 2.83 18.48
N GLU A 213 30.22 3.44 19.56
CA GLU A 213 31.65 3.70 19.73
C GLU A 213 32.53 2.44 19.64
N ASN A 214 32.01 1.29 20.08
CA ASN A 214 32.70 0.00 20.00
C ASN A 214 32.53 -0.71 18.65
N GLY A 215 31.74 -0.15 17.73
CA GLY A 215 31.46 -0.68 16.39
C GLY A 215 30.56 -1.91 16.32
N LYS A 216 30.10 -2.45 17.46
CA LYS A 216 29.35 -3.72 17.52
C LYS A 216 27.86 -3.55 17.25
N GLU A 217 27.31 -2.37 17.50
CA GLU A 217 25.88 -2.09 17.39
C GLU A 217 25.66 -1.00 16.34
N ALA A 218 24.53 -1.09 15.62
CA ALA A 218 24.02 0.00 14.81
C ALA A 218 23.04 0.83 15.65
N LEU A 219 23.19 2.15 15.64
CA LEU A 219 22.30 3.10 16.31
C LEU A 219 21.00 3.23 15.52
N CYS A 220 20.15 2.22 15.67
CA CYS A 220 18.92 2.02 14.93
C CYS A 220 17.83 1.46 15.83
N PHE A 221 16.59 1.54 15.36
CA PHE A 221 15.43 0.92 15.97
C PHE A 221 14.55 0.28 14.91
N ASP A 222 13.86 -0.77 15.32
CA ASP A 222 12.71 -1.32 14.62
C ASP A 222 11.49 -1.19 15.56
N LEU A 223 10.37 -0.66 15.06
CA LEU A 223 9.10 -0.63 15.78
C LEU A 223 8.30 -1.87 15.41
N LEU A 224 8.03 -2.71 16.41
CA LEU A 224 7.23 -3.92 16.28
C LEU A 224 5.76 -3.65 16.61
N ALA A 225 4.88 -4.20 15.79
CA ALA A 225 3.43 -4.04 15.88
C ALA A 225 2.71 -5.37 15.61
N PRO A 226 1.45 -5.53 16.07
CA PRO A 226 0.70 -6.77 15.87
C PRO A 226 0.45 -7.04 14.38
N PHE A 227 0.27 -8.31 14.01
CA PHE A 227 0.09 -8.83 12.64
C PHE A 227 1.30 -8.66 11.70
N VAL A 228 2.00 -7.54 11.80
CA VAL A 228 3.01 -7.11 10.83
C VAL A 228 4.43 -7.16 11.35
N GLY A 229 4.65 -7.43 12.64
CA GLY A 229 5.98 -7.40 13.28
C GLY A 229 6.63 -6.04 13.02
N GLU A 230 7.79 -6.00 12.37
CA GLU A 230 8.41 -4.73 11.92
C GLU A 230 7.45 -3.86 11.08
N LEU A 231 7.03 -2.74 11.68
CA LEU A 231 6.17 -1.71 11.10
C LEU A 231 6.97 -0.51 10.58
N ALA A 232 7.98 -0.08 11.33
CA ALA A 232 8.87 1.00 10.96
C ALA A 232 10.31 0.64 11.35
N GLY A 233 11.28 1.12 10.57
CA GLY A 233 12.70 0.99 10.86
C GLY A 233 13.37 2.33 10.70
N GLY A 234 14.29 2.68 11.60
CA GLY A 234 14.97 3.96 11.56
C GLY A 234 16.35 3.92 12.19
N SER A 235 17.17 4.93 11.90
CA SER A 235 18.52 5.01 12.41
C SER A 235 19.06 6.43 12.43
N LEU A 236 20.09 6.63 13.24
CA LEU A 236 21.05 7.71 13.02
C LEU A 236 21.88 7.40 11.77
N ARG A 237 22.28 8.43 11.04
CA ARG A 237 23.08 8.30 9.81
C ARG A 237 24.55 8.44 10.12
N GLU A 238 25.40 7.66 9.45
CA GLU A 238 26.85 7.73 9.62
C GLU A 238 27.38 9.07 9.08
N PRO A 239 28.01 9.91 9.93
CA PRO A 239 28.57 11.19 9.50
C PRO A 239 29.96 11.05 8.87
N ASP A 240 30.64 9.92 9.08
CA ASP A 240 32.02 9.69 8.64
C ASP A 240 32.09 9.01 7.27
N ILE A 241 32.66 9.72 6.29
CA ILE A 241 32.81 9.27 4.91
C ILE A 241 33.66 8.00 4.78
N ASP A 242 34.74 7.89 5.56
CA ASP A 242 35.69 6.77 5.47
C ASP A 242 35.05 5.51 6.04
N LYS A 243 34.30 5.64 7.15
CA LYS A 243 33.51 4.54 7.70
C LYS A 243 32.44 4.07 6.73
N MET A 244 31.73 4.98 6.05
CA MET A 244 30.74 4.59 5.04
C MET A 244 31.38 3.86 3.86
N LYS A 245 32.47 4.41 3.30
CA LYS A 245 33.20 3.79 2.18
C LYS A 245 33.81 2.45 2.54
N SER A 246 34.22 2.25 3.79
CA SER A 246 34.73 0.95 4.25
C SER A 246 33.68 -0.17 4.21
N ARG A 247 32.39 0.18 4.33
CA ARG A 247 31.26 -0.76 4.32
C ARG A 247 30.70 -0.98 2.93
N GLN A 248 30.58 0.10 2.15
CA GLN A 248 30.13 0.07 0.77
C GLN A 248 30.79 1.24 0.05
N ASN A 249 31.54 0.95 -1.02
CA ASN A 249 32.17 1.95 -1.87
C ASN A 249 31.66 1.76 -3.31
N SER A 250 30.83 2.67 -3.78
CA SER A 250 30.27 2.63 -5.14
C SER A 250 30.30 4.01 -5.77
N GLN A 251 30.66 4.10 -7.05
CA GLN A 251 30.68 5.37 -7.79
C GLN A 251 29.29 6.01 -7.87
N SER A 252 28.22 5.20 -7.95
CA SER A 252 26.82 5.67 -7.91
C SER A 252 26.46 6.41 -6.62
N LEU A 253 27.21 6.18 -5.53
CA LEU A 253 26.99 6.81 -4.23
C LEU A 253 27.95 7.98 -3.95
N ASN A 254 28.79 8.38 -4.90
CA ASN A 254 29.75 9.48 -4.71
C ASN A 254 29.07 10.77 -4.25
N TRP A 255 27.95 11.13 -4.87
CA TRP A 255 27.16 12.31 -4.50
C TRP A 255 26.68 12.24 -3.03
N TYR A 256 26.36 11.04 -2.54
CA TYR A 256 25.85 10.81 -1.18
C TYR A 256 26.98 10.85 -0.14
N TYR A 257 28.18 10.34 -0.49
CA TYR A 257 29.38 10.52 0.33
C TYR A 257 29.80 11.99 0.41
N GLU A 258 29.72 12.72 -0.69
CA GLU A 258 30.06 14.14 -0.75
C GLU A 258 29.21 15.00 0.19
N LEU A 259 27.98 14.58 0.52
CA LEU A 259 27.17 15.26 1.54
C LEU A 259 27.93 15.43 2.86
N ARG A 260 28.74 14.45 3.27
CA ARG A 260 29.47 14.49 4.55
C ARG A 260 30.62 15.50 4.55
N THR A 261 31.05 15.96 3.37
CA THR A 261 32.14 16.93 3.23
C THR A 261 31.69 18.39 3.40
N ARG A 262 30.38 18.67 3.31
CA ARG A 262 29.83 20.04 3.20
C ARG A 262 29.15 20.56 4.47
N GLY A 263 29.64 20.18 5.65
CA GLY A 263 29.08 20.67 6.92
C GLY A 263 27.67 20.17 7.21
N THR A 264 27.34 18.96 6.76
CA THR A 264 26.04 18.34 7.01
C THR A 264 25.90 18.04 8.50
N PRO A 265 24.79 18.44 9.14
CA PRO A 265 24.56 18.15 10.55
C PRO A 265 24.39 16.65 10.77
N GLN A 266 24.49 16.20 12.02
CA GLN A 266 24.09 14.84 12.36
C GLN A 266 22.61 14.64 12.00
N THR A 267 22.30 13.60 11.23
CA THR A 267 20.92 13.33 10.79
C THR A 267 20.44 11.97 11.30
N GLY A 268 19.12 11.84 11.34
CA GLY A 268 18.45 10.59 11.61
C GLY A 268 17.10 10.57 10.92
N GLY A 269 16.58 9.38 10.69
CA GLY A 269 15.29 9.23 10.05
C GLY A 269 14.75 7.82 10.15
N PHE A 270 13.56 7.65 9.59
CA PHE A 270 12.85 6.38 9.61
C PHE A 270 12.03 6.18 8.33
N GLY A 271 11.79 4.91 8.01
CA GLY A 271 10.81 4.45 7.04
C GLY A 271 9.70 3.69 7.75
N LEU A 272 8.46 3.94 7.35
CA LEU A 272 7.26 3.26 7.84
C LEU A 272 6.44 2.77 6.64
N GLY A 273 6.19 1.46 6.60
CA GLY A 273 5.37 0.85 5.55
C GLY A 273 3.90 1.19 5.78
N MET A 274 3.33 2.11 5.00
CA MET A 274 1.95 2.57 5.20
C MET A 274 0.92 1.46 5.00
N ASP A 275 1.18 0.54 4.07
CA ASP A 275 0.38 -0.66 3.87
C ASP A 275 0.41 -1.58 5.10
N ARG A 276 1.60 -1.81 5.68
CA ARG A 276 1.72 -2.54 6.95
C ARG A 276 1.02 -1.82 8.11
N PHE A 277 1.09 -0.48 8.15
CA PHE A 277 0.41 0.28 9.18
C PHE A 277 -1.11 0.11 9.10
N MET A 278 -1.69 0.23 7.89
CA MET A 278 -3.09 -0.05 7.67
C MET A 278 -3.44 -1.50 8.03
N GLN A 279 -2.56 -2.44 7.69
CA GLN A 279 -2.74 -3.84 8.02
C GLN A 279 -2.86 -4.08 9.52
N ALA A 280 -1.93 -3.52 10.30
CA ALA A 280 -1.91 -3.63 11.76
C ALA A 280 -3.10 -2.89 12.40
N LEU A 281 -3.34 -1.64 12.00
CA LEU A 281 -4.36 -0.77 12.59
C LEU A 281 -5.79 -1.29 12.39
N PHE A 282 -6.09 -1.83 11.19
CA PHE A 282 -7.42 -2.32 10.85
C PHE A 282 -7.57 -3.85 11.00
N GLY A 283 -6.49 -4.56 11.33
CA GLY A 283 -6.50 -6.02 11.43
C GLY A 283 -6.74 -6.74 10.10
N ILE A 284 -6.14 -6.25 9.02
CA ILE A 284 -6.35 -6.82 7.68
C ILE A 284 -5.48 -8.08 7.53
N ALA A 285 -6.10 -9.23 7.25
CA ALA A 285 -5.39 -10.51 7.20
C ALA A 285 -4.38 -10.64 6.03
N ASN A 286 -4.55 -9.87 4.96
CA ASN A 286 -3.69 -9.90 3.78
C ASN A 286 -3.34 -8.48 3.34
N ILE A 287 -2.05 -8.13 3.33
CA ILE A 287 -1.57 -6.80 2.96
C ILE A 287 -2.07 -6.35 1.59
N LYS A 288 -2.33 -7.28 0.66
CA LYS A 288 -2.87 -6.95 -0.66
C LYS A 288 -4.25 -6.27 -0.59
N ASP A 289 -4.97 -6.37 0.52
CA ASP A 289 -6.25 -5.72 0.72
C ASP A 289 -6.15 -4.31 1.33
N THR A 290 -4.95 -3.87 1.73
CA THR A 290 -4.66 -2.47 2.08
C THR A 290 -4.47 -1.61 0.85
N MET A 291 -4.01 -2.20 -0.24
CA MET A 291 -3.95 -1.55 -1.53
C MET A 291 -5.36 -1.29 -2.07
N VAL A 292 -5.55 -0.12 -2.67
CA VAL A 292 -6.70 0.13 -3.53
C VAL A 292 -6.54 -0.75 -4.78
N LYS A 293 -6.98 -1.99 -4.67
CA LYS A 293 -7.23 -2.81 -5.84
C LYS A 293 -8.33 -2.11 -6.61
N PHE A 294 -8.06 -1.71 -7.85
CA PHE A 294 -9.13 -1.46 -8.82
C PHE A 294 -9.85 -2.79 -9.04
N LYS A 295 -10.76 -3.13 -8.12
CA LYS A 295 -11.54 -4.36 -8.16
C LYS A 295 -12.47 -4.28 -9.38
N ARG A 296 -12.55 -5.41 -10.08
CA ARG A 296 -13.53 -5.76 -11.13
C ARG A 296 -14.75 -4.83 -11.14
N ARG A 297 -15.06 -4.25 -12.29
CA ARG A 297 -16.28 -3.45 -12.45
C ARG A 297 -17.44 -4.38 -12.79
N TYR A 298 -18.50 -4.26 -12.01
CA TYR A 298 -19.81 -4.77 -12.36
C TYR A 298 -20.54 -3.69 -13.15
N TYR A 299 -21.21 -4.10 -14.22
CA TYR A 299 -21.98 -3.21 -15.07
C TYR A 299 -23.42 -3.68 -15.04
N LEU A 300 -24.32 -2.80 -14.59
CA LEU A 300 -25.76 -2.99 -14.76
C LEU A 300 -26.11 -2.46 -16.16
N ILE A 301 -26.52 -3.36 -17.02
CA ILE A 301 -26.89 -3.08 -18.40
C ILE A 301 -28.36 -3.39 -18.57
N GLU A 302 -29.03 -2.60 -19.40
CA GLU A 302 -30.39 -2.82 -19.83
C GLU A 302 -30.44 -3.03 -21.34
N ASP A 303 -31.20 -4.03 -21.78
CA ASP A 303 -31.65 -4.12 -23.16
C ASP A 303 -32.96 -3.36 -23.31
N VAL A 304 -32.88 -2.18 -23.95
CA VAL A 304 -34.04 -1.28 -24.10
C VAL A 304 -34.99 -1.76 -25.19
N GLU A 305 -34.53 -2.60 -26.11
CA GLU A 305 -35.30 -3.07 -27.26
C GLU A 305 -36.22 -4.25 -26.87
N ASN A 306 -35.74 -5.16 -26.01
CA ASN A 306 -36.49 -6.36 -25.62
C ASN A 306 -36.84 -6.39 -24.13
N ASN A 307 -37.46 -5.30 -23.63
CA ASN A 307 -37.90 -5.04 -22.24
C ASN A 307 -38.64 -6.18 -21.50
N THR A 308 -38.98 -7.29 -22.17
CA THR A 308 -39.76 -8.41 -21.64
C THR A 308 -39.03 -9.76 -21.65
N SER A 309 -37.88 -9.89 -22.32
CA SER A 309 -37.23 -11.20 -22.50
C SER A 309 -35.83 -11.27 -21.89
N GLN A 310 -35.61 -12.26 -21.02
CA GLN A 310 -34.28 -12.53 -20.46
C GLN A 310 -33.39 -13.10 -21.56
N LEU A 311 -32.40 -12.32 -22.00
CA LEU A 311 -31.34 -12.79 -22.87
C LEU A 311 -30.38 -13.72 -22.09
N PRO A 312 -29.87 -14.79 -22.72
CA PRO A 312 -28.92 -15.69 -22.05
C PRO A 312 -27.63 -14.94 -21.67
N HIS A 313 -27.27 -14.93 -20.39
CA HIS A 313 -26.08 -14.23 -19.88
C HIS A 313 -24.78 -14.59 -20.64
N LYS A 314 -24.65 -15.87 -21.07
CA LYS A 314 -23.51 -16.35 -21.87
C LYS A 314 -23.42 -15.71 -23.24
N ALA A 315 -24.56 -15.48 -23.89
CA ALA A 315 -24.61 -14.86 -25.21
C ALA A 315 -24.19 -13.38 -25.14
N ILE A 316 -24.53 -12.67 -24.07
CA ILE A 316 -24.14 -11.25 -23.88
C ILE A 316 -22.63 -11.12 -23.70
N SER A 317 -22.03 -11.96 -22.85
CA SER A 317 -20.58 -11.91 -22.61
C SER A 317 -19.79 -12.23 -23.87
N ALA A 318 -20.28 -13.20 -24.67
CA ALA A 318 -19.69 -13.53 -25.96
C ALA A 318 -19.83 -12.36 -26.96
N ALA A 319 -21.00 -11.74 -27.05
CA ALA A 319 -21.25 -10.61 -27.95
C ALA A 319 -20.39 -9.38 -27.59
N VAL A 320 -20.29 -9.04 -26.30
CA VAL A 320 -19.43 -7.94 -25.82
C VAL A 320 -17.95 -8.26 -26.09
N SER A 321 -17.51 -9.48 -25.82
CA SER A 321 -16.11 -9.87 -26.06
C SER A 321 -15.78 -9.86 -27.56
N ALA A 322 -16.69 -10.33 -28.41
CA ALA A 322 -16.54 -10.29 -29.87
C ALA A 322 -16.43 -8.84 -30.37
N LYS A 323 -17.30 -7.94 -29.88
CA LYS A 323 -17.25 -6.52 -30.23
C LYS A 323 -15.94 -5.85 -29.78
N ILE A 324 -15.39 -6.24 -28.63
CA ILE A 324 -14.08 -5.78 -28.18
C ILE A 324 -12.99 -6.28 -29.13
N GLY A 325 -13.07 -7.52 -29.63
CA GLY A 325 -12.15 -8.03 -30.64
C GLY A 325 -12.20 -7.24 -31.95
N GLU A 326 -13.39 -6.87 -32.40
CA GLU A 326 -13.56 -6.00 -33.58
C GLU A 326 -12.94 -4.61 -33.37
N LEU A 327 -13.09 -4.02 -32.17
CA LEU A 327 -12.62 -2.66 -31.89
C LEU A 327 -11.14 -2.57 -31.51
N TYR A 328 -10.59 -3.60 -30.86
CA TYR A 328 -9.29 -3.56 -30.19
C TYR A 328 -8.36 -4.73 -30.53
N GLY A 329 -8.78 -5.61 -31.44
CA GLY A 329 -7.99 -6.76 -31.90
C GLY A 329 -7.95 -7.94 -30.93
N ASP A 330 -7.27 -9.01 -31.36
CA ASP A 330 -7.28 -10.33 -30.71
C ASP A 330 -6.72 -10.33 -29.28
N PHE A 331 -5.77 -9.45 -28.98
CA PHE A 331 -5.20 -9.31 -27.64
C PHE A 331 -6.23 -8.74 -26.64
N GLY A 332 -6.95 -7.68 -27.03
CA GLY A 332 -8.03 -7.11 -26.22
C GLY A 332 -9.17 -8.09 -26.00
N HIS A 333 -9.51 -8.86 -27.05
CA HIS A 333 -10.49 -9.95 -26.96
C HIS A 333 -10.07 -11.02 -25.94
N ALA A 334 -8.87 -11.59 -26.06
CA ALA A 334 -8.39 -12.66 -25.20
C ALA A 334 -8.24 -12.23 -23.73
N ALA A 335 -7.75 -11.00 -23.51
CA ALA A 335 -7.54 -10.44 -22.19
C ALA A 335 -8.87 -10.18 -21.43
N VAL A 336 -9.92 -9.78 -22.16
CA VAL A 336 -11.25 -9.58 -21.59
C VAL A 336 -12.02 -10.89 -21.44
N ALA A 337 -12.02 -11.75 -22.46
CA ALA A 337 -12.78 -13.00 -22.50
C ALA A 337 -12.35 -13.98 -21.40
N SER A 338 -11.05 -14.12 -21.14
CA SER A 338 -10.50 -15.02 -20.11
C SER A 338 -10.91 -14.67 -18.68
N LYS A 339 -11.33 -13.43 -18.44
CA LYS A 339 -11.65 -12.89 -17.10
C LYS A 339 -13.07 -12.36 -16.99
N PHE A 340 -13.90 -12.51 -18.02
CA PHE A 340 -15.30 -12.11 -18.02
C PHE A 340 -16.11 -13.07 -17.16
N GLY A 341 -16.90 -12.53 -16.23
CA GLY A 341 -17.78 -13.31 -15.36
C GLY A 341 -19.22 -12.83 -15.46
N GLN A 342 -20.17 -13.70 -15.11
CA GLN A 342 -21.59 -13.36 -15.10
C GLN A 342 -22.15 -13.60 -13.71
N HIS A 343 -23.04 -12.71 -13.27
CA HIS A 343 -23.81 -12.90 -12.05
C HIS A 343 -25.28 -12.73 -12.39
N PRO A 344 -26.10 -13.80 -12.34
CA PRO A 344 -27.53 -13.65 -12.51
C PRO A 344 -28.06 -12.80 -11.35
N ILE A 345 -28.79 -11.75 -11.72
CA ILE A 345 -29.56 -10.95 -10.78
C ILE A 345 -31.02 -11.24 -11.08
N ASN A 346 -31.81 -11.54 -10.05
CA ASN A 346 -33.27 -11.50 -10.13
C ASN A 346 -33.70 -10.02 -10.26
N ALA A 347 -33.40 -9.42 -11.41
CA ALA A 347 -33.81 -8.08 -11.79
C ALA A 347 -35.05 -8.19 -12.69
N PRO A 348 -35.78 -7.08 -12.88
CA PRO A 348 -36.90 -7.03 -13.79
C PRO A 348 -36.46 -7.40 -15.21
N ALA A 349 -37.42 -7.82 -16.05
CA ALA A 349 -37.16 -8.14 -17.44
C ALA A 349 -36.33 -7.03 -18.13
N GLY A 350 -35.27 -7.43 -18.83
CA GLY A 350 -34.38 -6.53 -19.57
C GLY A 350 -33.09 -6.08 -18.85
N MET A 351 -32.95 -6.22 -17.52
CA MET A 351 -31.74 -5.78 -16.79
C MET A 351 -30.79 -6.94 -16.44
N LEU A 352 -29.49 -6.72 -16.63
CA LEU A 352 -28.44 -7.73 -16.45
C LEU A 352 -27.20 -7.16 -15.79
N VAL A 353 -26.47 -7.99 -15.03
CA VAL A 353 -25.14 -7.62 -14.51
C VAL A 353 -24.04 -8.46 -15.13
N ILE A 354 -23.11 -7.79 -15.80
CA ILE A 354 -21.85 -8.38 -16.25
C ILE A 354 -20.72 -7.98 -15.31
N LYS A 355 -19.71 -8.84 -15.22
CA LYS A 355 -18.48 -8.59 -14.48
C LYS A 355 -17.33 -8.56 -15.48
N ALA A 356 -16.61 -7.45 -15.52
CA ALA A 356 -15.42 -7.31 -16.35
C ALA A 356 -14.18 -6.92 -15.53
N PRO A 357 -12.97 -7.20 -16.05
CA PRO A 357 -11.72 -6.72 -15.44
C PRO A 357 -11.70 -5.20 -15.43
N ALA A 358 -11.25 -4.61 -14.33
CA ALA A 358 -11.17 -3.15 -14.21
C ALA A 358 -10.13 -2.54 -15.18
N GLU A 359 -9.06 -3.29 -15.45
CA GLU A 359 -7.98 -2.93 -16.37
C GLU A 359 -8.48 -2.71 -17.82
N TYR A 360 -9.54 -3.40 -18.21
CA TYR A 360 -10.15 -3.30 -19.55
C TYR A 360 -11.53 -2.64 -19.52
N ALA A 361 -11.83 -1.90 -18.45
CA ALA A 361 -13.14 -1.29 -18.26
C ALA A 361 -13.51 -0.35 -19.41
N TYR A 362 -12.54 0.42 -19.89
CA TYR A 362 -12.74 1.37 -21.00
C TYR A 362 -13.09 0.65 -22.31
N MET A 363 -12.55 -0.54 -22.57
CA MET A 363 -12.87 -1.34 -23.76
C MET A 363 -14.30 -1.85 -23.71
N VAL A 364 -14.76 -2.29 -22.53
CA VAL A 364 -16.15 -2.72 -22.32
C VAL A 364 -17.10 -1.55 -22.47
N ASP A 365 -16.74 -0.39 -21.91
CA ASP A 365 -17.53 0.84 -22.01
C ASP A 365 -17.70 1.32 -23.45
N ALA A 366 -16.62 1.24 -24.23
CA ALA A 366 -16.64 1.59 -25.64
C ALA A 366 -17.42 0.57 -26.48
N ALA A 367 -17.32 -0.74 -26.18
CA ALA A 367 -17.94 -1.78 -26.98
C ALA A 367 -19.45 -1.93 -26.75
N LEU A 368 -19.93 -1.71 -25.52
CA LEU A 368 -21.33 -1.96 -25.14
C LEU A 368 -22.37 -1.31 -26.06
N PRO A 369 -22.26 -0.02 -26.43
CA PRO A 369 -23.24 0.63 -27.32
C PRO A 369 -23.27 0.06 -28.75
N PHE A 370 -22.22 -0.65 -29.17
CA PHE A 370 -22.08 -1.18 -30.53
C PHE A 370 -22.43 -2.68 -30.62
N VAL A 371 -22.89 -3.29 -29.53
CA VAL A 371 -23.45 -4.64 -29.56
C VAL A 371 -24.87 -4.55 -30.12
N SER A 372 -25.03 -4.91 -31.39
CA SER A 372 -26.30 -4.85 -32.11
C SER A 372 -27.10 -6.15 -32.12
N SER A 373 -26.48 -7.28 -31.72
CA SER A 373 -27.18 -8.56 -31.59
C SER A 373 -26.59 -9.46 -30.52
N VAL A 374 -27.46 -10.23 -29.84
CA VAL A 374 -27.09 -11.24 -28.84
C VAL A 374 -27.81 -12.54 -29.16
N GLY A 375 -27.06 -13.59 -29.50
CA GLY A 375 -27.64 -14.90 -29.83
C GLY A 375 -28.61 -14.86 -31.01
N GLY A 376 -28.36 -13.97 -31.99
CA GLY A 376 -29.21 -13.80 -33.18
C GLY A 376 -30.43 -12.89 -32.99
N LYS A 377 -30.65 -12.35 -31.79
CA LYS A 377 -31.70 -11.35 -31.53
C LYS A 377 -31.13 -9.94 -31.60
N PRO A 378 -31.81 -8.96 -32.24
CA PRO A 378 -31.41 -7.56 -32.17
C PRO A 378 -31.53 -7.06 -30.73
N VAL A 379 -30.57 -6.24 -30.30
CA VAL A 379 -30.56 -5.67 -28.95
C VAL A 379 -30.04 -4.23 -28.99
N GLN A 380 -30.44 -3.45 -27.98
CA GLN A 380 -29.83 -2.16 -27.69
C GLN A 380 -29.39 -2.10 -26.23
N LEU A 381 -28.10 -2.34 -26.00
CA LEU A 381 -27.52 -2.39 -24.65
C LEU A 381 -27.18 -0.98 -24.14
N VAL A 382 -27.78 -0.59 -23.03
CA VAL A 382 -27.52 0.67 -22.34
C VAL A 382 -26.89 0.40 -20.98
N LEU A 383 -25.75 1.05 -20.73
CA LEU A 383 -25.11 1.03 -19.42
C LEU A 383 -25.88 1.93 -18.45
N LEU A 384 -26.52 1.32 -17.44
CA LEU A 384 -27.23 2.07 -16.39
C LEU A 384 -26.26 2.53 -15.29
N ARG A 385 -25.35 1.67 -14.85
CA ARG A 385 -24.38 2.00 -13.79
C ARG A 385 -23.18 1.06 -13.76
N ARG A 386 -22.01 1.64 -13.46
CA ARG A 386 -20.80 0.91 -13.02
C ARG A 386 -20.73 0.84 -11.50
N SER A 387 -20.28 -0.29 -10.97
CA SER A 387 -19.99 -0.40 -9.55
C SER A 387 -18.90 -1.41 -9.23
N SER A 388 -18.20 -1.21 -8.11
CA SER A 388 -17.29 -2.18 -7.50
C SER A 388 -18.02 -3.27 -6.70
N THR A 389 -19.33 -3.13 -6.46
CA THR A 389 -20.14 -4.10 -5.70
C THR A 389 -21.44 -4.45 -6.41
N ILE A 390 -21.77 -5.74 -6.47
CA ILE A 390 -23.05 -6.21 -7.03
C ILE A 390 -24.22 -5.66 -6.22
N ARG A 391 -24.09 -5.57 -4.88
CA ARG A 391 -25.15 -5.10 -3.96
C ARG A 391 -25.68 -3.71 -4.32
N SER A 392 -24.81 -2.78 -4.70
CA SER A 392 -25.24 -1.44 -5.13
C SER A 392 -26.03 -1.44 -6.45
N LEU A 393 -25.72 -2.37 -7.36
CA LEU A 393 -26.44 -2.55 -8.62
C LEU A 393 -27.80 -3.20 -8.39
N TYR A 394 -27.88 -4.19 -7.48
CA TYR A 394 -29.15 -4.76 -7.01
C TYR A 394 -30.09 -3.68 -6.48
N LEU A 395 -29.59 -2.80 -5.59
CA LEU A 395 -30.39 -1.70 -5.04
C LEU A 395 -30.87 -0.73 -6.11
N LEU A 396 -30.05 -0.43 -7.11
CA LEU A 396 -30.45 0.43 -8.23
C LEU A 396 -31.50 -0.26 -9.12
N ALA A 397 -31.26 -1.51 -9.51
CA ALA A 397 -32.20 -2.29 -10.32
C ALA A 397 -33.57 -2.40 -9.63
N TRP A 398 -33.59 -2.65 -8.32
CA TRP A 398 -34.81 -2.69 -7.51
C TRP A 398 -35.52 -1.33 -7.46
N LYS A 399 -34.78 -0.22 -7.27
CA LYS A 399 -35.37 1.13 -7.29
C LYS A 399 -35.97 1.47 -8.66
N LEU A 400 -35.29 1.12 -9.74
CA LEU A 400 -35.77 1.35 -11.11
C LEU A 400 -37.01 0.50 -11.39
N HIS A 401 -37.04 -0.76 -10.92
CA HIS A 401 -38.21 -1.61 -11.01
C HIS A 401 -39.45 -1.00 -10.37
N ASN A 402 -39.33 -0.59 -9.11
CA ASN A 402 -40.46 -0.06 -8.35
C ASN A 402 -40.99 1.23 -8.94
N ARG A 403 -40.11 2.08 -9.50
CA ARG A 403 -40.52 3.28 -10.23
C ARG A 403 -41.31 2.94 -11.50
N ARG A 404 -40.92 1.89 -12.23
CA ARG A 404 -41.67 1.43 -13.42
C ARG A 404 -43.06 0.91 -13.04
N LEU A 405 -43.16 0.08 -12.01
CA LEU A 405 -44.45 -0.41 -11.52
C LEU A 405 -45.38 0.74 -11.09
N GLN A 406 -44.83 1.77 -10.42
CA GLN A 406 -45.59 2.96 -10.06
C GLN A 406 -46.05 3.77 -11.27
N ALA A 407 -45.20 3.90 -12.30
CA ALA A 407 -45.54 4.60 -13.53
C ALA A 407 -46.61 3.85 -14.35
N GLU A 408 -46.49 2.52 -14.47
CA GLU A 408 -47.48 1.66 -15.13
C GLU A 408 -48.83 1.71 -14.41
N ALA A 409 -48.84 1.64 -13.07
CA ALA A 409 -50.07 1.79 -12.28
C ALA A 409 -50.69 3.20 -12.39
N ALA A 410 -49.88 4.24 -12.62
CA ALA A 410 -50.39 5.59 -12.86
C ALA A 410 -50.96 5.76 -14.28
N LEU A 411 -50.44 5.00 -15.26
CA LEU A 411 -50.92 4.97 -16.63
C LEU A 411 -52.19 4.13 -16.78
N SER A 412 -52.36 3.06 -15.99
CA SER A 412 -53.57 2.22 -16.01
C SER A 412 -54.77 2.83 -15.27
N ASN A 413 -54.54 3.86 -14.45
CA ASN A 413 -55.56 4.61 -13.71
C ASN A 413 -56.00 5.90 -14.42
N LYS A 414 -55.48 6.16 -15.62
CA LYS A 414 -55.98 7.15 -16.59
C LYS A 414 -56.66 6.43 -17.73
#